data_AF-A0AAW6XRN0-F1
#
_entry.id   AF-A0AAW6XRN0-F1
#
_cell.length_a   1.000
_cell.length_b   1.000
_cell.length_c   1.000
_cell.angle_alpha   90.00
_cell.angle_beta   90.00
_cell.angle_gamma   90.00
#
_symmetry.space_group_name_H-M   'P 1'
#
loop_
_entity.id
_entity.type
_entity.pdbx_description
1 polymer ?
#
loop_
_entity_poly.entity_id
_entity_poly.type
_entity_poly.pdbx_seq_one_letter_code
_entity_poly.pdbx_strand_id
1 'polypeptide(L)'
;DGRYGISTFVFDAKMPQDIEPENMQALLDAMQAGRDAGIKVEASGPGMQPAIEVAPTSEIIGVTVAFIVLVVTFGSLVASFLPIVTAVVGII
;
A
#
# COMPACT_ATOMS: atom_id res chain seq x y z
N ASP A 1 -33.43 18.74 -10.63
CA ASP A 1 -34.31 17.56 -10.79
C ASP A 1 -34.03 16.46 -9.74
N GLY A 2 -33.18 16.68 -8.73
CA GLY A 2 -33.05 15.79 -7.56
C GLY A 2 -32.44 14.41 -7.83
N ARG A 3 -31.85 14.19 -9.01
CA ARG A 3 -31.39 12.86 -9.47
C ARG A 3 -30.04 12.43 -8.91
N TYR A 4 -29.25 13.36 -8.36
CA TYR A 4 -27.91 13.10 -7.83
C TYR A 4 -27.70 13.83 -6.50
N GLY A 5 -26.96 13.20 -5.60
CA GLY A 5 -26.46 13.77 -4.35
C GLY A 5 -24.97 13.51 -4.20
N ILE A 6 -24.26 14.42 -3.54
CA ILE A 6 -22.82 14.31 -3.26
C ILE A 6 -22.64 14.42 -1.75
N SER A 7 -21.80 13.56 -1.20
CA SER A 7 -21.37 13.61 0.20
C SER A 7 -19.85 13.49 0.26
N THR A 8 -19.23 14.20 1.20
CA THR A 8 -17.78 14.18 1.42
C THR A 8 -17.52 13.62 2.81
N PHE A 9 -16.52 12.75 2.91
CA PHE A 9 -16.06 12.16 4.17
C PHE A 9 -14.52 12.17 4.21
N VAL A 10 -13.97 11.93 5.39
CA VAL A 10 -12.53 11.88 5.63
C VAL A 10 -12.24 10.61 6.41
N PHE A 11 -11.23 9.85 5.99
CA PHE A 11 -10.71 8.74 6.76
C PHE A 11 -9.84 9.26 7.90
N ASP A 12 -9.93 8.64 9.07
CA ASP A 12 -9.02 8.90 10.18
C ASP A 12 -7.67 8.20 9.94
N ALA A 13 -6.93 8.72 8.96
CA ALA A 13 -5.64 8.21 8.54
C ALA A 13 -4.73 9.38 8.12
N LYS A 14 -3.44 9.30 8.43
CA LYS A 14 -2.48 10.36 8.07
C LYS A 14 -2.19 10.37 6.58
N MET A 15 -2.06 9.19 5.97
CA MET A 15 -1.83 9.02 4.54
C MET A 15 -2.79 7.96 3.97
N PRO A 16 -3.06 7.96 2.64
CA PRO A 16 -3.97 6.99 2.03
C PRO A 16 -3.58 5.53 2.25
N GLN A 17 -2.29 5.20 2.30
CA GLN A 17 -1.84 3.83 2.58
C GLN A 17 -2.00 3.40 4.05
N ASP A 18 -2.27 4.36 4.95
CA ASP A 18 -2.49 4.10 6.37
C ASP A 18 -3.97 3.83 6.68
N ILE A 19 -4.86 3.84 5.68
CA ILE A 19 -6.27 3.52 5.86
C ILE A 19 -6.38 2.04 6.20
N GLU A 20 -6.94 1.74 7.37
CA GLU A 20 -7.15 0.37 7.82
C GLU A 20 -8.10 -0.38 6.86
N PRO A 21 -7.83 -1.66 6.55
CA PRO A 21 -8.70 -2.48 5.69
C PRO A 21 -10.16 -2.52 6.16
N GLU A 22 -10.37 -2.47 7.48
CA GLU A 22 -11.70 -2.47 8.10
C GLU A 22 -12.48 -1.19 7.77
N ASN A 23 -11.83 -0.02 7.78
CA ASN A 23 -12.44 1.25 7.39
C ASN A 23 -12.76 1.29 5.90
N MET A 24 -11.89 0.69 5.07
CA MET A 24 -12.15 0.52 3.65
C MET A 24 -13.39 -0.36 3.41
N GLN A 25 -13.47 -1.51 4.11
CA GLN A 25 -14.60 -2.41 4.00
C GLN A 25 -15.90 -1.74 4.45
N ALA A 26 -15.88 -0.98 5.55
CA ALA A 26 -17.05 -0.24 6.03
C ALA A 26 -17.58 0.76 4.99
N LEU A 27 -16.69 1.44 4.24
CA LEU A 27 -17.09 2.30 3.13
C LEU A 27 -17.75 1.48 2.01
N LEU A 28 -17.15 0.35 1.61
CA LEU A 28 -17.69 -0.52 0.55
C LEU A 28 -19.07 -1.07 0.93
N ASP A 29 -19.28 -1.44 2.19
CA ASP A 29 -20.56 -1.92 2.72
C ASP A 29 -21.62 -0.80 2.71
N ALA A 30 -21.25 0.42 3.11
CA ALA A 30 -22.15 1.58 3.04
C ALA A 30 -22.54 1.90 1.58
N MET A 31 -21.60 1.80 0.64
CA MET A 31 -21.90 1.95 -0.79
C MET A 31 -22.82 0.83 -1.29
N GLN A 32 -22.63 -0.40 -0.80
CA GLN A 32 -23.46 -1.54 -1.16
C GLN A 32 -24.91 -1.34 -0.69
N ALA A 33 -25.13 -0.84 0.52
CA ALA A 33 -26.47 -0.52 1.02
C ALA A 33 -27.22 0.47 0.10
N GLY A 34 -26.52 1.47 -0.46
CA GLY A 34 -27.10 2.39 -1.45
C GLY A 34 -27.39 1.71 -2.80
N ARG A 35 -26.53 0.79 -3.24
CA ARG A 35 -26.76 -0.02 -4.46
C ARG A 35 -27.95 -0.95 -4.29
N ASP A 36 -28.10 -1.57 -3.14
CA ASP A 36 -29.23 -2.44 -2.81
C ASP A 36 -30.57 -1.66 -2.76
N ALA A 37 -30.51 -0.37 -2.42
CA ALA A 37 -31.64 0.55 -2.51
C ALA A 37 -31.95 1.01 -3.96
N GLY A 38 -31.23 0.49 -4.97
CA GLY A 38 -31.44 0.78 -6.39
C GLY A 38 -30.76 2.07 -6.88
N ILE A 39 -29.83 2.64 -6.11
CA ILE A 39 -29.13 3.88 -6.46
C ILE A 39 -27.72 3.54 -6.94
N LYS A 40 -27.26 4.19 -8.00
CA LYS A 40 -25.86 4.10 -8.43
C LYS A 40 -24.98 4.87 -7.45
N VAL A 41 -24.13 4.17 -6.71
CA VAL A 41 -23.17 4.77 -5.77
C VAL A 41 -21.75 4.64 -6.33
N GLU A 42 -21.07 5.77 -6.48
CA GLU A 42 -19.68 5.87 -6.92
C GLU A 42 -18.88 6.64 -5.87
N ALA A 43 -17.67 6.18 -5.56
CA ALA A 43 -16.74 6.85 -4.68
C ALA A 43 -15.44 7.13 -5.45
N SER A 44 -14.77 8.23 -5.12
CA SER A 44 -13.54 8.66 -5.77
C SER A 44 -12.66 9.39 -4.75
N GLY A 45 -11.37 9.48 -5.05
CA GLY A 45 -10.40 10.19 -4.23
C GLY A 45 -9.21 9.33 -3.81
N PRO A 46 -8.26 9.91 -3.07
CA PRO A 46 -6.97 9.27 -2.76
C PRO A 46 -7.10 7.95 -2.01
N GLY A 47 -8.10 7.83 -1.13
CA GLY A 47 -8.38 6.62 -0.38
C GLY A 47 -9.01 5.50 -1.21
N MET A 48 -9.42 5.75 -2.45
CA MET A 48 -10.00 4.72 -3.32
C MET A 48 -8.99 4.02 -4.22
N GLN A 49 -7.70 4.29 -4.01
CA GLN A 49 -6.64 3.52 -4.65
C GLN A 49 -6.59 2.13 -4.03
N PRO A 50 -6.48 1.05 -4.83
CA PRO A 50 -6.31 -0.28 -4.28
C PRO A 50 -5.08 -0.28 -3.37
N ALA A 51 -5.21 -0.91 -2.20
CA ALA A 51 -4.06 -1.16 -1.35
C ALA A 51 -3.00 -1.87 -2.19
N ILE A 52 -1.76 -1.38 -2.15
CA ILE A 52 -0.66 -2.08 -2.79
C ILE A 52 -0.49 -3.38 -2.01
N GLU A 53 -0.99 -4.48 -2.55
CA GLU A 53 -0.70 -5.81 -2.04
C GLU A 53 0.80 -6.07 -2.26
N VAL A 54 1.61 -5.76 -1.25
CA VAL A 54 3.03 -6.11 -1.24
C VAL A 54 3.08 -7.63 -1.04
N ALA A 55 3.20 -8.36 -2.14
CA ALA A 55 3.38 -9.81 -2.09
C ALA A 55 4.71 -10.11 -1.35
N PRO A 56 4.69 -10.77 -0.17
CA PRO A 56 5.91 -11.03 0.61
C PRO A 56 6.90 -11.93 -0.14
N THR A 57 6.42 -12.70 -1.13
CA THR A 57 7.26 -13.50 -2.02
C THR A 57 8.16 -12.66 -2.92
N SER A 58 7.67 -11.52 -3.42
CA SER A 58 8.45 -10.62 -4.27
C SER A 58 9.59 -9.95 -3.52
N GLU A 59 9.38 -9.65 -2.23
CA GLU A 59 10.41 -9.08 -1.36
C GLU A 59 11.56 -10.06 -1.15
N ILE A 60 11.26 -11.31 -0.79
CA ILE A 60 12.29 -12.35 -0.55
C ILE A 60 13.13 -12.58 -1.81
N ILE A 61 12.49 -12.65 -2.98
CA ILE A 61 13.19 -12.83 -4.25
C ILE A 61 14.09 -11.62 -4.54
N GLY A 62 13.56 -10.40 -4.39
CA GLY A 62 14.31 -9.17 -4.61
C GLY A 62 15.54 -9.06 -3.71
N VAL A 63 15.37 -9.31 -2.41
CA VAL A 63 16.46 -9.29 -1.42
C VAL A 63 17.51 -10.35 -1.72
N THR A 64 17.09 -11.56 -2.09
CA THR A 64 18.02 -12.65 -2.43
C THR A 64 18.85 -12.30 -3.67
N VAL A 65 18.21 -11.77 -4.71
CA VAL A 65 18.91 -11.34 -5.94
C VAL A 65 19.87 -10.19 -5.64
N ALA A 66 19.45 -9.18 -4.87
CA ALA A 66 20.31 -8.07 -4.48
C ALA A 66 21.54 -8.55 -3.70
N PHE A 67 21.37 -9.49 -2.77
CA PHE A 67 22.48 -10.08 -2.02
C PHE A 67 23.46 -10.81 -2.94
N ILE A 68 22.98 -11.63 -3.89
CA ILE A 68 23.83 -12.32 -4.87
C ILE A 68 24.64 -11.30 -5.68
N VAL A 69 24.00 -10.23 -6.16
CA VAL A 69 24.68 -9.17 -6.89
C VAL A 69 25.79 -8.56 -6.04
N LEU A 70 25.54 -8.21 -4.78
CA LEU A 70 26.56 -7.64 -3.89
C LEU A 70 27.75 -8.60 -3.70
N VAL A 71 27.50 -9.89 -3.50
CA VAL A 71 28.58 -10.90 -3.37
C VAL A 71 29.43 -10.96 -4.64
N VAL A 72 28.80 -10.94 -5.81
CA VAL A 72 29.51 -10.95 -7.11
C VAL A 72 30.28 -9.64 -7.33
N THR A 73 29.66 -8.49 -7.03
CA THR A 73 30.27 -7.17 -7.20
C THR A 73 31.51 -6.98 -6.33
N PHE A 74 31.47 -7.41 -5.07
CA PHE A 74 32.59 -7.24 -4.14
C PHE A 74 33.54 -8.44 -4.09
N GLY A 75 33.16 -9.58 -4.69
CA GLY A 75 33.96 -10.82 -4.68
C GLY A 75 34.19 -11.40 -3.28
N SER A 76 33.47 -10.91 -2.26
CA SER A 76 33.66 -11.27 -0.85
C SER A 76 32.34 -11.15 -0.09
N LEU A 77 31.98 -12.22 0.62
CA LEU A 77 30.80 -12.23 1.50
C LEU A 77 30.92 -11.15 2.59
N VAL A 78 32.10 -10.98 3.19
CA VAL A 78 32.30 -9.97 4.24
C VAL A 78 32.15 -8.55 3.69
N ALA A 79 32.70 -8.28 2.50
CA ALA A 79 32.58 -6.97 1.87
C ALA A 79 31.15 -6.66 1.43
N SER A 80 30.36 -7.68 1.02
CA SER A 80 28.96 -7.49 0.63
C SER A 80 28.02 -7.05 1.76
N PHE A 81 28.39 -7.22 3.03
CA PHE A 81 27.62 -6.72 4.17
C PHE A 81 27.87 -5.24 4.49
N LEU A 82 28.99 -4.68 4.02
CA LEU A 82 29.40 -3.31 4.29
C LEU A 82 28.38 -2.27 3.79
N PRO A 83 27.80 -2.41 2.58
CA PRO A 83 26.71 -1.55 2.11
C PRO A 83 25.44 -1.65 2.96
N ILE A 84 25.11 -2.84 3.47
CA ILE A 84 23.92 -3.06 4.30
C ILE A 84 24.08 -2.30 5.62
N VAL A 85 25.23 -2.45 6.28
CA VAL A 85 25.57 -1.71 7.50
C VAL A 85 25.52 -0.19 7.25
N THR A 86 26.07 0.26 6.12
CA THR A 86 26.07 1.68 5.74
C THR A 86 24.65 2.22 5.54
N ALA A 87 23.77 1.45 4.91
CA ALA A 87 22.37 1.82 4.72
C ALA A 87 21.62 1.95 6.06
N VAL A 88 21.84 1.03 7.00
CA VAL A 88 21.24 1.10 8.34
C VAL A 88 21.71 2.36 9.07
N VAL A 89 23.02 2.62 9.07
CA VAL A 89 23.58 3.82 9.73
C VAL A 89 23.07 5.11 9.08
N GLY A 90 22.83 5.12 7.77
CA GLY A 90 22.32 6.31 7.07
C GLY A 90 20.84 6.64 7.29
N ILE A 91 20.05 5.70 7.83
CA ILE A 91 18.62 5.90 8.13
C ILE A 91 18.41 6.44 9.56
N ILE A 92 19.35 6.18 10.47
CA ILE A 92 19.33 6.61 11.87
C ILE A 92 19.80 8.05 11.98
#